data_AF-A0A4V3RZ96-F1
#
_entry.id   AF-A0A4V3RZ96-F1
#
_cell.length_a   1.000
_cell.length_b   1.000
_cell.length_c   1.000
_cell.angle_alpha   90.00
_cell.angle_beta   90.00
_cell.angle_gamma   90.00
#
_symmetry.space_group_name_H-M   'P 1'
#
loop_
_entity.id
_entity.type
_entity.pdbx_description
1 polymer ?
#
loop_
_entity_poly.entity_id
_entity_poly.type
_entity_poly.pdbx_seq_one_letter_code
_entity_poly.pdbx_strand_id
1 'polypeptide(L)' 'MGNRPIIFVNTDNYPMFCDNRCANTGCSRHISKLYQHSGGAKISKLRDTEDCEGYISKRKKTMQEIKQIEKEMEAAGIEK' A
#
# COMPACT_ATOMS: atom_id res chain seq x y z
N MET A 1 -9.87 -8.58 -42.87
CA MET A 1 -9.53 -8.35 -41.45
C MET A 1 -8.70 -7.08 -41.40
N GLY A 2 -9.21 -6.00 -40.78
CA GLY A 2 -8.54 -4.69 -40.83
C GLY A 2 -7.26 -4.66 -39.98
N ASN A 3 -6.19 -4.08 -40.53
CA ASN A 3 -4.93 -3.82 -39.82
C ASN A 3 -5.21 -2.92 -38.61
N ARG A 4 -5.29 -3.49 -37.41
CA ARG A 4 -5.37 -2.71 -36.17
C ARG A 4 -3.94 -2.35 -35.75
N PRO A 5 -3.61 -1.07 -35.58
CA PRO A 5 -2.28 -0.67 -35.14
C PRO A 5 -2.01 -1.19 -33.73
N ILE A 6 -0.83 -1.75 -33.51
CA ILE A 6 -0.31 -2.09 -32.18
C ILE A 6 0.38 -0.84 -31.64
N ILE A 7 -0.09 -0.33 -30.50
CA ILE A 7 0.47 0.85 -29.83
C ILE A 7 1.26 0.38 -28.62
N PHE A 8 2.55 0.73 -28.58
CA PHE A 8 3.41 0.52 -27.43
C PHE A 8 3.46 1.81 -26.60
N VAL A 9 3.14 1.71 -25.31
CA VAL A 9 3.21 2.82 -24.36
C VAL A 9 4.19 2.44 -23.26
N ASN A 10 5.25 3.23 -23.08
CA ASN A 10 6.13 3.08 -21.91
C ASN A 10 5.37 3.59 -20.68
N THR A 11 5.30 2.77 -19.63
CA THR A 11 4.59 3.09 -18.39
C THR A 11 5.50 3.11 -17.17
N ASP A 12 6.81 2.99 -17.33
CA ASP A 12 7.77 2.80 -16.23
C ASP A 12 7.70 3.93 -15.21
N ASN A 13 7.51 5.16 -15.69
CA ASN A 13 7.41 6.37 -14.86
C ASN A 13 5.98 6.73 -14.45
N TYR A 14 4.99 5.89 -14.75
CA TYR A 14 3.60 6.22 -14.36
C TYR A 14 3.45 6.15 -12.85
N PRO A 15 2.82 7.17 -12.23
CA PRO A 15 2.48 7.09 -10.82
C PRO A 15 1.53 5.92 -10.61
N MET A 16 1.75 5.22 -9.50
CA MET A 16 1.00 4.03 -9.17
C MET A 16 0.11 4.29 -7.95
N PHE A 17 -1.16 3.92 -8.08
CA PHE A 17 -2.22 4.11 -7.10
C PHE A 17 -2.71 2.77 -6.56
N CYS A 18 -3.12 2.76 -5.29
CA CYS A 18 -3.68 1.60 -4.61
C CYS A 18 -5.03 1.21 -5.22
N ASP A 19 -5.22 -0.05 -5.58
CA ASP A 19 -6.52 -0.63 -5.92
C ASP A 19 -7.39 -0.75 -4.65
N ASN A 20 -8.44 0.09 -4.55
CA ASN A 20 -9.66 0.12 -3.72
C ASN A 20 -9.69 -0.36 -2.24
N ARG A 21 -8.70 -1.08 -1.73
CA ARG A 21 -8.71 -1.72 -0.39
C ARG A 21 -7.69 -1.12 0.57
N CYS A 22 -7.15 0.06 0.28
CA CYS A 22 -6.28 0.76 1.23
C CYS A 22 -7.11 1.18 2.44
N ALA A 23 -6.76 0.69 3.62
CA ALA A 23 -7.47 1.03 4.86
C ALA A 23 -7.08 2.41 5.43
N ASN A 24 -6.21 3.16 4.74
CA ASN A 24 -5.77 4.49 5.15
C ASN A 24 -6.27 5.52 4.13
N THR A 25 -7.28 6.28 4.55
CA THR A 25 -7.85 7.40 3.79
C THR A 25 -6.85 8.53 3.55
N GLY A 26 -5.81 8.64 4.39
CA GLY A 26 -4.70 9.58 4.23
C GLY A 26 -3.65 9.15 3.20
N CYS A 27 -3.70 7.91 2.69
CA CYS A 27 -2.68 7.36 1.81
C CYS A 27 -2.42 8.27 0.59
N SER A 28 -1.17 8.66 0.33
CA SER A 28 -0.78 9.49 -0.82
C SER A 28 -1.18 8.86 -2.16
N ARG A 29 -1.16 7.54 -2.23
CA ARG A 29 -1.48 6.71 -3.41
C ARG A 29 -2.91 6.18 -3.39
N HIS A 30 -3.78 6.69 -2.52
CA HIS A 30 -5.16 6.21 -2.41
C HIS A 30 -5.91 6.37 -3.75
N ILE A 31 -6.77 5.42 -4.12
CA ILE A 31 -7.54 5.51 -5.38
C ILE A 31 -8.40 6.76 -5.47
N SER A 32 -8.86 7.28 -4.33
CA SER A 32 -9.60 8.55 -4.27
C SER A 32 -8.75 9.76 -4.65
N LYS A 33 -7.44 9.63 -4.83
CA LYS A 33 -6.56 10.69 -5.36
C LYS A 33 -6.32 10.51 -6.86
N LEU A 34 -6.67 9.36 -7.43
CA LEU A 34 -6.56 9.10 -8.86
C LEU A 34 -7.40 10.08 -9.69
N TYR A 35 -8.57 10.49 -9.20
CA TYR A 35 -9.42 11.44 -9.92
C TYR A 35 -8.76 12.82 -10.11
N GLN A 36 -7.79 13.18 -9.26
CA GLN A 36 -7.05 14.43 -9.35
C GLN A 36 -5.83 14.33 -10.28
N HIS A 37 -5.46 13.11 -10.70
CA HIS A 37 -4.31 12.88 -11.55
C HIS A 37 -4.67 13.02 -13.02
N SER A 38 -3.76 13.60 -13.80
CA SER A 38 -3.89 13.76 -15.25
C SER A 38 -2.81 12.98 -15.99
N GLY A 39 -3.20 12.33 -17.09
CA GLY A 39 -2.32 11.46 -17.85
C GLY A 39 -2.36 10.00 -17.37
N GLY A 40 -1.34 9.24 -17.76
CA GLY A 40 -1.29 7.81 -17.48
C GLY A 40 -1.02 7.49 -16.02
N ALA A 41 -1.64 6.42 -15.52
CA ALA A 41 -1.47 5.92 -14.17
C ALA A 41 -1.48 4.39 -14.15
N LYS A 42 -0.79 3.80 -13.18
CA LYS A 42 -0.89 2.37 -12.87
C LYS A 42 -1.80 2.19 -11.68
N ILE A 43 -2.76 1.27 -11.78
CA ILE A 43 -3.56 0.83 -10.62
C ILE A 43 -3.00 -0.53 -10.21
N SER A 44 -2.68 -0.70 -8.93
CA SER A 44 -2.05 -1.93 -8.44
C SER A 44 -2.52 -2.30 -7.04
N LYS A 45 -2.53 -3.61 -6.75
CA LYS A 45 -2.89 -4.14 -5.43
C LYS A 45 -1.73 -3.96 -4.46
N LEU A 46 -1.66 -2.78 -3.85
CA LEU A 46 -0.60 -2.43 -2.89
C LEU A 46 -0.95 -2.79 -1.43
N ARG A 47 -2.19 -3.19 -1.16
CA ARG A 47 -2.60 -3.60 0.19
C ARG A 47 -1.67 -4.71 0.69
N ASP A 48 -1.23 -4.59 1.94
CA ASP A 48 -0.32 -5.53 2.60
C ASP A 48 1.13 -5.54 2.08
N THR A 49 1.51 -4.54 1.27
CA THR A 49 2.88 -4.32 0.80
C THR A 49 3.51 -3.08 1.44
N GLU A 50 4.84 -2.99 1.40
CA GLU A 50 5.60 -1.83 1.89
C GLU A 50 5.32 -0.55 1.07
N ASP A 51 4.73 -0.69 -0.11
CA ASP A 51 4.31 0.42 -0.98
C ASP A 51 2.98 1.08 -0.56
N CYS A 52 2.25 0.50 0.39
CA CYS A 52 0.99 1.03 0.90
C CYS A 52 1.17 1.66 2.28
N GLU A 53 1.06 2.98 2.34
CA GLU A 53 1.12 3.74 3.59
C GLU A 53 0.09 3.26 4.63
N GLY A 54 -1.06 2.76 4.17
CA GLY A 54 -2.07 2.20 5.07
C GLY A 54 -1.72 0.85 5.66
N TYR A 55 -0.87 0.07 5.00
CA TYR A 55 -0.31 -1.12 5.58
C TYR A 55 0.83 -0.78 6.54
N ILE A 56 1.72 0.17 6.18
CA ILE A 56 2.80 0.62 7.06
C ILE A 56 2.25 1.10 8.42
N SER A 57 1.16 1.88 8.40
CA SER A 57 0.57 2.39 9.65
C SER A 57 -0.01 1.28 10.53
N LYS A 58 -0.70 0.29 9.96
CA LYS A 58 -1.19 -0.88 10.69
C LYS A 58 -0.05 -1.75 11.22
N ARG A 59 0.92 -2.09 10.36
CA ARG A 59 2.09 -2.88 10.74
C ARG A 59 2.86 -2.24 11.89
N LYS A 60 3.08 -0.91 11.85
CA LYS A 60 3.73 -0.19 12.95
C LYS A 60 2.99 -0.33 14.27
N LYS A 61 1.64 -0.21 14.26
CA LYS A 61 0.82 -0.40 15.47
C LYS A 61 0.92 -1.83 16.01
N THR A 62 0.75 -2.82 15.13
CA THR A 62 0.88 -4.24 15.53
C THR A 62 2.26 -4.56 16.09
N MET A 63 3.34 -4.02 15.51
CA MET A 63 4.70 -4.21 16.04
C MET A 63 4.92 -3.51 17.38
N GLN A 64 4.26 -2.38 17.63
CA GLN A 64 4.29 -1.71 18.94
C GLN A 64 3.54 -2.52 19.99
N GLU A 65 2.36 -3.06 19.66
CA GLU A 65 1.58 -3.93 20.53
C GLU A 65 2.35 -5.21 20.89
N ILE A 66 2.98 -5.87 19.89
CA ILE A 66 3.83 -7.04 20.12
C ILE A 66 4.98 -6.70 21.09
N LYS A 67 5.68 -5.59 20.89
CA LYS A 67 6.75 -5.16 21.79
C LYS A 67 6.26 -4.90 23.21
N GLN A 68 5.04 -4.38 23.36
CA GLN A 68 4.47 -4.15 24.68
C GLN A 68 4.10 -5.46 25.37
N ILE A 69 3.53 -6.41 24.64
CA ILE A 69 3.26 -7.78 25.13
C ILE A 69 4.57 -8.47 25.52
N GLU A 70 5.61 -8.39 24.70
CA GLU A 70 6.93 -8.98 25.03
C GLU A 70 7.50 -8.40 26.34
N LYS A 71 7.36 -7.09 26.57
CA LYS A 71 7.77 -6.45 27.83
C LYS A 71 6.93 -6.91 29.03
N GLU A 72 5.63 -7.06 28.85
CA GLU A 72 4.73 -7.55 29.90
C GLU A 72 5.03 -9.02 30.24
N MET A 73 5.35 -9.85 29.25
CA MET A 73 5.79 -11.23 29.44
C MET A 73 7.14 -11.31 30.18
N GLU A 74 8.11 -10.48 29.80
CA GLU A 74 9.40 -10.36 30.48
C GLU A 74 9.23 -9.92 31.94
N ALA A 75 8.39 -8.90 32.19
CA ALA A 75 8.08 -8.43 33.54
C ALA A 75 7.33 -9.48 34.39
N ALA A 76 6.54 -10.35 33.76
CA ALA A 76 5.87 -11.47 34.40
C ALA A 76 6.79 -12.70 34.61
N GLY A 77 8.05 -12.66 34.16
CA GLY A 77 9.00 -13.76 34.28
C GLY A 77 8.67 -14.96 33.38
N ILE A 78 7.90 -14.74 32.30
CA ILE A 78 7.54 -15.78 31.34
C ILE A 78 8.65 -15.86 30.28
N GLU A 79 9.46 -16.93 30.32
CA GLU A 79 10.48 -17.19 29.30
C GLU A 79 9.84 -17.61 27.96
N LYS A 80 10.53 -17.29 26.85
CA LYS A 80 10.08 -17.52 25.46
C LYS A 80 9.88 -18.98 25.10
#